data_AF-A0A2E7B6H7-F1
#
_entry.id   AF-A0A2E7B6H7-F1
#
_cell.length_a   1.000
_cell.length_b   1.000
_cell.length_c   1.000
_cell.angle_alpha   90.00
_cell.angle_beta   90.00
_cell.angle_gamma   90.00
#
_symmetry.space_group_name_H-M   'P 1'
#
loop_
_entity.id
_entity.type
_entity.pdbx_description
1 polymer ?
#
loop_
_entity_poly.entity_id
_entity_poly.type
_entity_poly.pdbx_seq_one_letter_code
_entity_poly.pdbx_strand_id
1 'polypeptide(L)'
;MILTCPNCETQYFADDSTIGESGRTVKCAACGHSWFVAPPGLEMDPARTNPAAAHEIYRERVREQRRRKSRTAALLSWICTAVLFFALGVAAIMFRNDVVKVFPRAAAAYKMAGFTVNRFGIEFADIERSRTFNDTIPVVTVSGRAVNVARSTVDTPLVKVDLKDERGRTVEKTAPHTVVGTS
;
A
#
# COMPACT_ATOMS: atom_id res chain seq x y z
N MET A 1 17.64 20.79 65.97
CA MET A 1 18.78 20.10 65.29
C MET A 1 20.16 20.57 65.81
N ILE A 2 21.25 19.83 65.54
CA ILE A 2 22.63 20.27 65.83
C ILE A 2 23.25 20.87 64.57
N LEU A 3 23.84 22.06 64.68
CA LEU A 3 24.57 22.73 63.61
C LEU A 3 26.07 22.68 63.90
N THR A 4 26.87 22.21 62.94
CA THR A 4 28.33 22.16 63.06
C THR A 4 28.94 23.24 62.19
N CYS A 5 29.80 24.10 62.76
CA CYS A 5 30.49 25.11 61.98
C CYS A 5 31.51 24.46 61.03
N PRO A 6 31.47 24.72 59.71
CA PRO A 6 32.40 24.11 58.75
C PRO A 6 33.84 24.64 58.85
N ASN A 7 34.06 25.74 59.59
CA ASN A 7 35.38 26.37 59.67
C ASN A 7 36.16 25.98 60.94
N CYS A 8 35.48 25.81 62.07
CA CYS A 8 36.13 25.51 63.37
C CYS A 8 35.52 24.31 64.10
N GLU A 9 34.63 23.57 63.44
CA GLU A 9 33.98 22.34 63.94
C GLU A 9 33.21 22.48 65.26
N THR A 10 32.99 23.70 65.73
CA THR A 10 32.19 23.96 66.93
C THR A 10 30.72 23.61 66.68
N GLN A 11 30.13 22.86 67.60
CA GLN A 11 28.74 22.40 67.53
C GLN A 11 27.82 23.32 68.34
N TYR A 12 26.68 23.66 67.76
CA TYR A 12 25.63 24.47 68.37
C TYR A 12 24.30 23.73 68.31
N PHE A 13 23.50 23.82 69.38
CA PHE A 13 22.13 23.36 69.37
C PHE A 13 21.22 24.48 68.88
N ALA A 14 20.37 24.22 67.89
CA ALA A 14 19.41 25.17 67.36
C ALA A 14 18.04 24.50 67.19
N ASP A 15 16.98 25.15 67.66
CA ASP A 15 15.61 24.66 67.47
C ASP A 15 15.17 24.85 66.01
N ASP A 16 14.42 23.90 65.48
CA ASP A 16 14.03 23.91 64.06
C ASP A 16 13.15 25.13 63.71
N SER A 17 12.43 25.67 64.68
CA SER A 17 11.67 26.93 64.58
C SER A 17 12.55 28.17 64.36
N THR A 18 13.83 28.14 64.73
CA THR A 18 14.75 29.28 64.59
C THR A 18 15.35 29.42 63.19
N ILE A 19 15.41 28.33 62.43
CA ILE A 19 15.87 28.32 61.04
C ILE A 19 14.72 28.68 60.09
N GLY A 20 13.50 28.24 60.41
CA GLY A 20 12.29 28.56 59.63
C GLY A 20 12.18 27.80 58.31
N GLU A 21 11.01 27.85 57.68
CA GLU A 21 10.67 27.04 56.48
C GLU A 21 11.42 27.44 55.20
N SER A 22 12.00 28.64 55.17
CA SER A 22 12.79 29.14 54.02
C SER A 22 14.29 28.89 54.15
N GLY A 23 14.74 28.32 55.28
CA GLY A 23 16.15 28.30 55.66
C GLY A 23 16.64 29.67 56.15
N ARG A 24 17.81 29.69 56.78
CA ARG A 24 18.40 30.92 57.34
C ARG A 24 19.93 30.87 57.31
N THR A 25 20.53 32.03 57.05
CA THR A 25 21.98 32.22 57.20
C THR A 25 22.32 32.41 58.68
N VAL A 26 23.18 31.55 59.21
CA VAL A 26 23.65 31.57 60.60
C VAL A 26 25.11 31.99 60.66
N LYS A 27 25.55 32.56 61.79
CA LYS A 27 26.93 33.02 62.02
C LYS A 27 27.52 32.30 63.23
N CYS A 28 28.72 31.73 63.08
CA CYS A 28 29.44 31.09 64.17
C CYS A 28 29.83 32.10 65.25
N ALA A 29 29.52 31.82 66.51
CA ALA A 29 29.94 32.65 67.63
C ALA A 29 31.44 32.51 67.97
N ALA A 30 32.07 31.38 67.64
CA ALA A 30 33.47 31.11 67.96
C ALA A 30 34.46 31.70 66.94
N CYS A 31 34.18 31.59 65.63
CA CYS A 31 35.08 32.06 64.57
C CYS A 31 34.48 33.13 63.65
N GLY A 32 33.19 33.46 63.80
CA GLY A 32 32.51 34.48 62.98
C GLY A 32 32.12 34.03 61.57
N HIS A 33 32.41 32.80 61.15
CA HIS A 33 32.03 32.29 59.83
C HIS A 33 30.51 32.20 59.66
N SER A 34 29.97 32.73 58.56
CA SER A 34 28.54 32.68 58.26
C SER A 34 28.24 31.71 57.12
N TRP A 35 27.26 30.82 57.31
CA TRP A 35 26.83 29.86 56.29
C TRP A 35 25.30 29.70 56.29
N PHE A 36 24.75 29.20 55.19
CA PHE A 36 23.31 28.98 55.03
C PHE A 36 22.91 27.57 55.51
N VAL A 37 21.82 27.48 56.26
CA VAL A 37 21.21 26.21 56.70
C VAL A 37 19.85 26.08 56.04
N ALA A 38 19.69 24.99 55.27
CA ALA A 38 18.43 24.66 54.60
C ALA A 38 17.36 24.22 55.61
N PRO A 39 16.08 24.45 55.34
CA PRO A 39 15.00 24.03 56.23
C PRO A 39 14.94 22.49 56.34
N PRO A 40 14.61 21.94 57.52
CA PRO A 40 14.43 20.50 57.67
C PRO A 40 13.21 20.06 56.84
N GLY A 41 13.44 19.28 55.77
CA GLY A 41 12.38 18.71 54.91
C GLY A 41 12.44 19.06 53.42
N LEU A 42 13.33 19.95 52.98
CA LEU A 42 13.62 20.12 51.55
C LEU A 42 14.69 19.13 51.09
N GLU A 43 14.30 17.87 50.91
CA GLU A 43 15.06 16.95 50.07
C GLU A 43 15.01 17.48 48.63
N MET A 44 16.14 17.99 48.14
CA MET A 44 16.26 18.47 46.77
C MET A 44 16.10 17.28 45.81
N ASP A 45 14.95 17.21 45.13
CA ASP A 45 14.71 16.23 44.07
C ASP A 45 15.82 16.32 43.00
N PRO A 46 16.70 15.31 42.88
CA PRO A 46 17.83 15.34 41.96
C PRO A 46 17.38 15.47 40.50
N ALA A 47 16.12 15.15 40.18
CA ALA A 47 15.56 15.32 38.84
C ALA A 47 15.44 16.80 38.42
N ARG A 48 15.28 17.74 39.36
CA ARG A 48 15.18 19.18 39.05
C ARG A 48 16.54 19.88 38.92
N THR A 49 17.60 19.27 39.43
CA THR A 49 18.94 19.88 39.48
C THR A 49 19.89 19.30 38.42
N ASN A 50 19.53 18.18 37.78
CA ASN A 50 20.38 17.54 36.78
C ASN A 50 19.97 17.89 35.32
N PRO A 51 20.70 18.78 34.62
CA PRO A 51 20.43 19.09 33.21
C PRO A 51 20.54 17.87 32.28
N ALA A 52 21.26 16.81 32.69
CA ALA A 52 21.35 15.58 31.90
C ALA A 52 19.99 14.86 31.77
N ALA A 53 19.15 14.88 32.82
CA ALA A 53 17.84 14.24 32.81
C ALA A 53 16.87 14.93 31.82
N ALA A 54 16.90 16.26 31.74
CA ALA A 54 16.10 17.01 30.77
C ALA A 54 16.52 16.72 29.32
N HIS A 55 17.83 16.59 29.07
CA HIS A 55 18.35 16.21 27.75
C HIS A 55 17.99 14.78 27.36
N GLU A 56 17.90 13.86 28.33
CA GLU A 56 17.49 12.48 28.09
C GLU A 56 16.04 12.39 27.62
N ILE A 57 15.10 13.05 28.33
CA ILE A 57 13.68 13.12 27.94
C ILE A 57 13.53 13.73 26.53
N TYR A 58 14.30 14.77 26.21
CA TYR A 58 14.28 15.38 24.87
C TYR A 58 14.75 14.38 23.80
N ARG A 59 15.86 13.67 24.03
CA ARG A 59 16.40 12.66 23.10
C ARG A 59 15.41 11.52 22.89
N GLU A 60 14.72 11.08 23.94
CA GLU A 60 13.66 10.06 23.84
C GLU A 60 12.51 10.52 22.95
N ARG A 61 11.97 11.73 23.17
CA ARG A 61 10.91 12.29 22.32
C ARG A 61 11.32 12.38 20.86
N VAL A 62 12.55 12.81 20.56
CA VAL A 62 13.07 12.87 19.18
C VAL A 62 13.16 11.47 18.56
N ARG A 63 13.63 10.47 19.31
CA ARG A 63 13.69 9.06 18.85
C ARG A 63 12.29 8.51 18.57
N GLU A 64 11.32 8.75 19.45
CA GLU A 64 9.93 8.32 19.26
C GLU A 64 9.30 8.99 18.04
N GLN A 65 9.49 10.30 17.87
CA GLN A 65 9.01 11.03 16.70
C GLN A 65 9.61 10.47 15.41
N ARG A 66 10.92 10.20 15.38
CA ARG A 66 11.59 9.60 14.21
C ARG A 66 11.05 8.20 13.91
N ARG A 67 10.82 7.37 14.94
CA ARG A 67 10.25 6.02 14.79
C ARG A 67 8.80 6.04 14.31
N ARG A 68 7.97 6.97 14.79
CA ARG A 68 6.59 7.14 14.30
C ARG A 68 6.60 7.58 12.84
N LYS A 69 7.37 8.61 12.50
CA LYS A 69 7.51 9.12 11.12
C LYS A 69 8.05 8.05 10.16
N SER A 70 9.03 7.25 10.56
CA SER A 70 9.57 6.19 9.72
C SER A 70 8.57 5.05 9.51
N ARG A 71 7.82 4.66 10.55
CA ARG A 71 6.74 3.66 10.43
C ARG A 71 5.62 4.15 9.52
N THR A 72 5.19 5.40 9.67
CA THR A 72 4.15 5.96 8.79
C THR A 72 4.64 6.07 7.34
N ALA A 73 5.89 6.46 7.11
CA ALA A 73 6.48 6.51 5.77
C ALA A 73 6.59 5.12 5.13
N ALA A 74 7.02 4.12 5.90
CA ALA A 74 7.08 2.73 5.44
C ALA A 74 5.68 2.17 5.12
N LEU A 75 4.69 2.44 5.97
CA LEU A 75 3.30 2.03 5.73
C LEU A 75 2.73 2.69 4.48
N LEU A 76 2.93 4.01 4.32
CA LEU A 76 2.49 4.72 3.12
C LEU A 76 3.18 4.19 1.87
N SER A 77 4.48 3.90 1.92
CA SER A 77 5.19 3.28 0.81
C SER A 77 4.58 1.93 0.42
N TRP A 78 4.28 1.06 1.40
CA TRP A 78 3.64 -0.22 1.14
C TRP A 78 2.22 -0.07 0.59
N ILE A 79 1.44 0.88 1.11
CA ILE A 79 0.09 1.18 0.61
C ILE A 79 0.16 1.68 -0.84
N CYS A 80 1.05 2.62 -1.15
CA CYS A 80 1.24 3.12 -2.51
C CYS A 80 1.63 2.00 -3.47
N THR A 81 2.57 1.13 -3.07
CA THR A 81 2.94 -0.04 -3.86
C THR A 81 1.75 -0.98 -4.07
N ALA A 82 1.01 -1.31 -3.02
CA ALA A 82 -0.17 -2.18 -3.11
C ALA A 82 -1.24 -1.59 -4.03
N VAL A 83 -1.54 -0.30 -3.92
CA VAL A 83 -2.48 0.42 -4.78
C VAL A 83 -2.03 0.41 -6.24
N LEU A 84 -0.73 0.61 -6.50
CA LEU A 84 -0.17 0.55 -7.84
C LEU A 84 -0.36 -0.85 -8.47
N PHE A 85 0.02 -1.91 -7.77
CA PHE A 85 -0.15 -3.28 -8.26
C PHE A 85 -1.62 -3.66 -8.44
N PHE A 86 -2.49 -3.21 -7.53
CA PHE A 86 -3.93 -3.42 -7.64
C PHE A 86 -4.49 -2.73 -8.89
N ALA A 87 -4.15 -1.45 -9.11
CA ALA A 87 -4.57 -0.71 -10.29
C ALA A 87 -4.07 -1.36 -11.59
N LEU A 88 -2.82 -1.83 -11.63
CA LEU A 88 -2.27 -2.58 -12.76
C LEU A 88 -3.02 -3.89 -13.01
N GLY A 89 -3.35 -4.65 -11.95
CA GLY A 89 -4.12 -5.89 -12.07
C GLY A 89 -5.53 -5.65 -12.61
N VAL A 90 -6.24 -4.64 -12.10
CA VAL A 90 -7.55 -4.24 -12.60
C VAL A 90 -7.47 -3.83 -14.08
N ALA A 91 -6.46 -3.03 -14.46
CA ALA A 91 -6.23 -2.66 -15.85
C ALA A 91 -5.98 -3.91 -16.72
N ALA A 92 -5.16 -4.86 -16.27
CA ALA A 92 -4.89 -6.09 -17.02
C ALA A 92 -6.14 -6.95 -17.24
N ILE A 93 -7.14 -6.88 -16.36
CA ILE A 93 -8.43 -7.57 -16.52
C ILE A 93 -9.36 -6.78 -17.48
N MET A 94 -9.46 -5.46 -17.29
CA MET A 94 -10.32 -4.60 -18.11
C MET A 94 -9.85 -4.49 -19.57
N PHE A 95 -8.54 -4.48 -19.79
CA PHE A 95 -7.88 -4.39 -21.09
C PHE A 95 -7.31 -5.75 -21.55
N ARG A 96 -7.89 -6.86 -21.06
CA ARG A 96 -7.41 -8.24 -21.32
C ARG A 96 -7.17 -8.56 -22.80
N ASN A 97 -8.04 -8.05 -23.69
CA ASN A 97 -7.93 -8.32 -25.13
C ASN A 97 -6.67 -7.66 -25.71
N ASP A 98 -6.35 -6.43 -25.30
CA ASP A 98 -5.18 -5.70 -25.78
C ASP A 98 -3.88 -6.27 -25.21
N VAL A 99 -3.89 -6.73 -23.94
CA VAL A 99 -2.77 -7.47 -23.35
C VAL A 99 -2.45 -8.73 -24.18
N VAL A 100 -3.47 -9.50 -24.55
CA VAL A 100 -3.29 -10.74 -25.32
C VAL A 100 -2.90 -10.48 -26.78
N LYS A 101 -3.27 -9.33 -27.36
CA LYS A 101 -2.75 -8.94 -28.69
C LYS A 101 -1.23 -8.80 -28.69
N VAL A 102 -0.66 -8.17 -27.66
CA VAL A 102 0.80 -7.97 -27.54
C VAL A 102 1.51 -9.22 -27.04
N PHE A 103 0.91 -9.95 -26.10
CA PHE A 103 1.47 -11.17 -25.52
C PHE A 103 0.51 -12.37 -25.66
N PRO A 104 0.50 -13.05 -26.83
CA PRO A 104 -0.47 -14.10 -27.14
C PRO A 104 -0.46 -15.29 -26.16
N ARG A 105 0.69 -15.58 -25.54
CA ARG A 105 0.82 -16.68 -24.57
C ARG A 105 -0.02 -16.48 -23.31
N ALA A 106 -0.36 -15.24 -22.95
CA ALA A 106 -1.25 -14.97 -21.81
C ALA A 106 -2.70 -15.42 -22.04
N ALA A 107 -3.13 -15.68 -23.29
CA ALA A 107 -4.49 -16.12 -23.58
C ALA A 107 -4.91 -17.36 -22.77
N ALA A 108 -3.99 -18.31 -22.59
CA ALA A 108 -4.24 -19.51 -21.79
C ALA A 108 -4.44 -19.18 -20.30
N ALA A 109 -3.66 -18.25 -19.76
CA ALA A 109 -3.78 -17.82 -18.37
C ALA A 109 -5.13 -17.14 -18.09
N TYR A 110 -5.55 -16.22 -18.95
CA TYR A 110 -6.88 -15.60 -18.85
C TYR A 110 -8.02 -16.61 -19.00
N LYS A 111 -7.87 -17.59 -19.90
CA LYS A 111 -8.85 -18.67 -20.07
C LYS A 111 -8.96 -19.55 -18.81
N MET A 112 -7.85 -19.88 -18.17
CA MET A 112 -7.85 -20.63 -16.90
C MET A 112 -8.52 -19.85 -15.78
N ALA A 113 -8.40 -18.53 -15.78
CA ALA A 113 -9.11 -17.65 -14.85
C ALA A 113 -10.61 -17.43 -15.20
N GLY A 114 -11.14 -18.11 -16.23
CA GLY A 114 -12.55 -18.04 -16.62
C GLY A 114 -12.91 -16.88 -17.55
N PHE A 115 -11.94 -16.10 -18.03
CA PHE A 115 -12.20 -15.01 -18.96
C PHE A 115 -12.16 -15.49 -20.41
N THR A 116 -13.19 -15.15 -21.19
CA THR A 116 -13.16 -15.29 -22.64
C THR A 116 -12.33 -14.16 -23.24
N VAL A 117 -11.35 -14.52 -24.06
CA VAL A 117 -10.46 -13.56 -24.74
C VAL A 117 -10.66 -13.70 -26.24
N ASN A 118 -11.04 -12.60 -26.89
CA ASN A 118 -11.16 -12.53 -28.34
C ASN A 118 -10.01 -11.71 -28.91
N ARG A 119 -9.00 -12.40 -29.43
CA ARG A 119 -7.81 -11.78 -30.04
C ARG A 119 -8.10 -11.03 -31.34
N PHE A 120 -9.19 -11.37 -32.04
CA PHE A 120 -9.52 -10.79 -33.34
C PHE A 120 -10.40 -9.55 -33.20
N GLY A 121 -10.98 -9.29 -32.03
CA GLY A 121 -11.84 -8.13 -31.80
C GLY A 121 -13.18 -8.17 -32.55
N ILE A 122 -13.49 -9.28 -33.23
CA ILE A 122 -14.75 -9.49 -33.95
C ILE A 122 -15.45 -10.71 -33.39
N GLU A 123 -16.71 -10.55 -33.00
CA GLU A 123 -17.58 -11.61 -32.52
C GLU A 123 -18.63 -11.94 -33.58
N PHE A 124 -18.85 -13.23 -33.83
CA PHE A 124 -19.88 -13.69 -34.74
C PHE A 124 -21.18 -13.89 -33.96
N ALA A 125 -22.16 -13.04 -34.21
CA ALA A 125 -23.50 -13.08 -33.61
C ALA A 125 -24.53 -13.63 -34.61
N ASP A 126 -25.62 -14.16 -34.08
CA ASP A 126 -26.80 -14.61 -34.85
C ASP A 126 -26.47 -15.57 -35.99
N ILE A 127 -25.66 -16.60 -35.70
CA ILE A 127 -25.27 -17.59 -36.70
C ILE A 127 -26.45 -18.53 -36.98
N GLU A 128 -27.07 -18.38 -38.14
CA GLU A 128 -28.08 -19.29 -38.67
C GLU A 128 -27.46 -20.25 -39.68
N ARG A 129 -27.94 -21.50 -39.66
CA ARG A 129 -27.46 -22.57 -40.53
C ARG A 129 -28.67 -23.23 -41.17
N SER A 130 -28.83 -23.01 -42.47
CA SER A 130 -29.86 -23.71 -43.26
C SER A 130 -29.19 -24.74 -44.16
N ARG A 131 -29.83 -25.89 -44.28
CA ARG A 131 -29.47 -26.91 -45.27
C ARG A 131 -30.56 -26.92 -46.32
N THR A 132 -30.21 -26.66 -47.55
CA THR A 132 -31.13 -26.66 -48.69
C THR A 132 -30.59 -27.61 -49.74
N PHE A 133 -31.47 -28.33 -50.42
CA PHE A 133 -31.08 -29.13 -51.58
C PHE A 133 -31.33 -28.30 -52.83
N ASN A 134 -30.30 -28.12 -53.64
CA ASN A 134 -30.44 -27.61 -55.00
C ASN A 134 -30.40 -28.83 -55.93
N ASP A 135 -31.57 -29.24 -56.41
CA ASP A 135 -31.83 -30.51 -57.09
C ASP A 135 -31.42 -31.74 -56.26
N THR A 136 -30.16 -32.20 -56.39
CA THR A 136 -29.59 -33.37 -55.68
C THR A 136 -28.38 -33.02 -54.83
N ILE A 137 -27.89 -31.78 -54.92
CA ILE A 137 -26.68 -31.33 -54.22
C ILE A 137 -27.08 -30.72 -52.87
N PRO A 138 -26.60 -31.25 -51.73
CA PRO A 138 -26.82 -30.64 -50.43
C PRO A 138 -25.99 -29.36 -50.30
N VAL A 139 -26.65 -28.21 -50.21
CA VAL A 139 -26.04 -26.90 -49.98
C VAL A 139 -26.25 -26.51 -48.53
N VAL A 140 -25.17 -26.10 -47.86
CA VAL A 140 -25.22 -25.56 -46.49
C VAL A 140 -25.00 -24.06 -46.57
N THR A 141 -26.03 -23.29 -46.22
CA THR A 141 -25.94 -21.83 -46.14
C THR A 141 -25.73 -21.43 -44.68
N VAL A 142 -24.67 -20.68 -44.43
CA VAL A 142 -24.38 -20.11 -43.12
C VAL A 142 -24.50 -18.60 -43.21
N SER A 143 -25.46 -18.03 -42.50
CA SER A 143 -25.67 -16.58 -42.38
C SER A 143 -25.37 -16.15 -40.94
N GLY A 144 -24.89 -14.93 -40.77
CA GLY A 144 -24.62 -14.36 -39.46
C GLY A 144 -24.04 -12.97 -39.56
N ARG A 145 -23.84 -12.33 -38.40
CA ARG A 145 -23.30 -10.98 -38.31
C ARG A 145 -21.93 -11.00 -37.64
N ALA A 146 -20.99 -10.23 -38.18
CA ALA A 146 -19.69 -9.98 -37.58
C ALA A 146 -19.73 -8.63 -36.86
N VAL A 147 -19.65 -8.64 -35.54
CA VAL A 147 -19.75 -7.43 -34.71
C VAL A 147 -18.37 -7.09 -34.17
N ASN A 148 -17.94 -5.84 -34.33
CA ASN A 148 -16.71 -5.36 -33.69
C ASN A 148 -16.96 -5.19 -32.19
N VAL A 149 -16.25 -5.97 -31.38
CA VAL A 149 -16.30 -5.93 -29.91
C VAL A 149 -15.03 -5.33 -29.30
N ALA A 150 -14.11 -4.83 -30.14
CA ALA A 150 -12.94 -4.09 -29.70
C ALA A 150 -13.26 -2.61 -29.44
N ARG A 151 -12.38 -1.94 -28.68
CA ARG A 151 -12.49 -0.48 -28.43
C ARG A 151 -11.98 0.38 -29.59
N SER A 152 -11.43 -0.23 -30.63
CA SER A 152 -10.87 0.42 -31.81
C SER A 152 -11.50 -0.16 -33.08
N THR A 153 -11.33 0.54 -34.20
CA THR A 153 -11.62 -0.03 -35.52
C THR A 153 -10.75 -1.25 -35.77
N VAL A 154 -11.33 -2.30 -36.35
CA VAL A 154 -10.65 -3.55 -36.70
C VAL A 154 -10.81 -3.76 -38.20
N ASP A 155 -9.69 -3.97 -38.89
CA ASP A 155 -9.72 -4.33 -40.31
C ASP A 155 -10.43 -5.66 -40.50
N THR A 156 -11.27 -5.72 -41.53
CA THR A 156 -12.08 -6.91 -41.80
C THR A 156 -11.18 -8.12 -42.08
N PRO A 157 -11.20 -9.16 -41.23
CA PRO A 157 -10.41 -10.35 -41.45
C PRO A 157 -11.00 -11.19 -42.58
N LEU A 158 -10.14 -11.95 -43.24
CA LEU A 158 -10.57 -13.04 -44.12
C LEU A 158 -11.18 -14.14 -43.28
N VAL A 159 -12.38 -14.57 -43.64
CA VAL A 159 -13.12 -15.65 -42.97
C VAL A 159 -13.12 -16.88 -43.86
N LYS A 160 -12.94 -18.04 -43.22
CA LYS A 160 -13.02 -19.34 -43.86
C LYS A 160 -13.99 -20.20 -43.09
N VAL A 161 -14.81 -20.94 -43.81
CA VAL A 161 -15.74 -21.92 -43.25
C VAL A 161 -15.26 -23.31 -43.63
N ASP A 162 -15.14 -24.18 -42.62
CA ASP A 162 -14.78 -25.58 -42.77
C ASP A 162 -15.98 -26.42 -42.33
N LEU A 163 -16.56 -27.19 -43.25
CA LEU A 163 -17.63 -28.14 -42.96
C LEU A 163 -17.00 -29.43 -42.40
N LYS A 164 -17.45 -29.88 -41.23
CA LYS A 164 -16.93 -31.09 -40.57
C LYS A 164 -18.00 -32.17 -40.41
N ASP A 165 -17.59 -33.43 -40.53
CA ASP A 165 -18.43 -34.60 -40.22
C ASP A 165 -18.54 -34.83 -38.70
N GLU A 166 -19.34 -35.82 -38.30
CA GLU A 166 -19.54 -36.19 -36.88
C GLU A 166 -18.26 -36.67 -36.18
N ARG A 167 -17.27 -37.13 -36.95
CA ARG A 167 -15.95 -37.54 -36.45
C ARG A 167 -14.97 -36.36 -36.40
N GLY A 168 -15.43 -35.15 -36.71
CA GLY A 168 -14.64 -33.92 -36.72
C GLY A 168 -13.72 -33.76 -37.93
N ARG A 169 -13.79 -34.64 -38.93
CA ARG A 169 -13.00 -34.56 -40.16
C ARG A 169 -13.59 -33.53 -41.09
N THR A 170 -12.75 -32.75 -41.74
CA THR A 170 -13.23 -31.73 -42.69
C THR A 170 -13.70 -32.38 -43.98
N VAL A 171 -14.97 -32.17 -44.30
CA VAL A 171 -15.64 -32.67 -45.53
C VAL A 171 -15.44 -31.67 -46.66
N GLU A 172 -15.54 -30.37 -46.34
CA GLU A 172 -15.43 -29.31 -47.33
C GLU A 172 -14.84 -28.03 -46.72
N LYS A 173 -14.15 -27.23 -47.54
CA LYS A 173 -13.50 -25.99 -47.13
C LYS A 173 -13.77 -24.91 -48.17
N THR A 174 -14.28 -23.76 -47.73
CA THR A 174 -14.46 -22.61 -48.62
C THR A 174 -13.13 -21.88 -48.82
N ALA A 175 -13.00 -21.14 -49.93
CA ALA A 175 -11.92 -20.14 -50.08
C ALA A 175 -12.07 -19.04 -49.01
N PRO A 176 -10.98 -18.34 -48.64
CA PRO A 176 -11.08 -17.18 -47.77
C PRO A 176 -11.94 -16.09 -48.42
N HIS A 177 -12.98 -15.63 -47.71
CA HIS A 177 -13.84 -14.55 -48.15
C HIS A 177 -13.74 -13.36 -47.20
N THR A 178 -13.82 -12.15 -47.75
CA THR A 178 -13.87 -10.91 -46.96
C THR A 178 -15.28 -10.73 -46.40
N VAL A 179 -15.41 -10.41 -45.12
CA VAL A 179 -16.72 -10.08 -44.54
C VAL A 179 -17.16 -8.72 -45.07
N VAL A 180 -18.21 -8.68 -45.88
CA VAL A 180 -18.74 -7.41 -46.38
C VAL A 180 -19.49 -6.74 -45.24
N GLY A 181 -18.93 -5.66 -44.71
CA GLY A 181 -19.58 -4.85 -43.70
C GLY A 181 -20.74 -4.09 -44.31
N THR A 182 -21.97 -4.35 -43.85
CA THR A 182 -23.09 -3.44 -44.03
C THR A 182 -23.05 -2.43 -42.89
N SER A 183 -22.76 -1.17 -43.20
CA SER A 183 -22.75 -0.04 -42.25
C SER A 183 -24.08 0.14 -41.54
#